data_AF-A0AAD2AJ89-F1
#
_entry.id   AF-A0AAD2AJ89-F1
#
_cell.length_a   1.000
_cell.length_b   1.000
_cell.length_c   1.000
_cell.angle_alpha   90.00
_cell.angle_beta   90.00
_cell.angle_gamma   90.00
#
_symmetry.space_group_name_H-M   'P 1'
#
loop_
_entity.id
_entity.type
_entity.pdbx_description
1 polymer ?
#
loop_
_entity_poly.entity_id
_entity_poly.type
_entity_poly.pdbx_seq_one_letter_code
_entity_poly.pdbx_strand_id
1 'polypeptide(L)'
;MDDFDSCNGDNAVSVKLNGPANYTLDAGDTYFICLEDDHCVQGQQLAVKASATGSPTSSPSPRQFANGPSSSNTPPPPPEQSFAARVVNISFIVSMSLVIANFF
;
A
#
# COMPACT_ATOMS: atom_id res chain seq x y z
N MET A 1 22.16 -0.82 -8.53
CA MET A 1 21.66 -1.75 -7.50
C MET A 1 21.50 -1.00 -6.19
N ASP A 2 22.44 -0.09 -5.90
CA ASP A 2 22.38 0.84 -4.76
C ASP A 2 21.07 1.63 -4.68
N ASP A 3 20.57 2.18 -5.80
CA ASP A 3 19.31 2.93 -5.82
C ASP A 3 18.08 2.09 -5.43
N PHE A 4 18.08 0.79 -5.70
CA PHE A 4 16.99 -0.10 -5.31
C PHE A 4 17.00 -0.36 -3.81
N ASP A 5 18.18 -0.68 -3.25
CA ASP A 5 18.35 -0.97 -1.83
C ASP A 5 18.19 0.28 -0.95
N SER A 6 18.61 1.45 -1.46
CA SER A 6 18.47 2.73 -0.77
C SER A 6 17.15 3.44 -1.04
N CYS A 7 16.25 2.82 -1.81
CA CYS A 7 14.97 3.44 -2.23
C CYS A 7 15.14 4.82 -2.89
N ASN A 8 16.22 5.01 -3.67
CA ASN A 8 16.49 6.25 -4.37
C ASN A 8 15.81 6.28 -5.75
N GLY A 9 14.88 7.22 -5.93
CA GLY A 9 14.13 7.42 -7.17
C GLY A 9 14.76 8.39 -8.17
N ASP A 10 15.83 9.10 -7.80
CA ASP A 10 16.36 10.23 -8.58
C ASP A 10 16.79 9.84 -10.00
N ASN A 11 17.23 8.58 -10.18
CA ASN A 11 17.69 8.04 -11.45
C ASN A 11 16.65 7.11 -12.12
N ALA A 12 15.37 7.21 -11.74
CA ALA A 12 14.34 6.34 -12.29
C ALA A 12 14.21 6.53 -13.82
N VAL A 13 14.39 5.43 -14.56
CA VAL A 13 14.30 5.41 -16.03
C VAL A 13 12.87 5.67 -16.51
N SER A 14 11.86 5.24 -15.73
CA SER A 14 10.45 5.47 -16.05
C SER A 14 9.60 5.46 -14.79
N VAL A 15 8.57 6.32 -14.76
CA VAL A 15 7.67 6.48 -13.62
C VAL A 15 6.22 6.40 -14.08
N LYS A 16 5.39 5.63 -13.37
CA LYS A 16 3.93 5.62 -13.51
C LYS A 16 3.31 6.00 -12.18
N LEU A 17 2.67 7.16 -12.14
CA LEU A 17 2.02 7.69 -10.94
C LEU A 17 0.60 7.17 -10.75
N ASN A 18 -0.01 6.61 -11.81
CA ASN A 18 -1.40 6.15 -11.79
C ASN A 18 -1.49 4.66 -12.14
N GLY A 19 -2.38 3.96 -11.44
CA GLY A 19 -2.67 2.55 -11.67
C GLY A 19 -3.80 2.30 -12.69
N PRO A 20 -3.88 1.09 -13.26
CA PRO A 20 -2.92 -0.01 -13.13
C PRO A 20 -1.64 0.23 -13.95
N ALA A 21 -0.48 -0.01 -13.33
CA ALA A 21 0.82 0.17 -13.96
C ALA A 21 1.22 -1.09 -14.77
N ASN A 22 1.44 -0.92 -16.07
CA ASN A 22 1.88 -1.99 -16.98
C ASN A 22 3.25 -1.68 -17.58
N TYR A 23 4.21 -2.61 -17.45
CA TYR A 23 5.56 -2.51 -18.00
C TYR A 23 5.86 -3.74 -18.86
N THR A 24 6.38 -3.52 -20.06
CA THR A 24 6.96 -4.58 -20.90
C THR A 24 8.43 -4.72 -20.55
N LEU A 25 8.88 -5.95 -20.30
CA LEU A 25 10.25 -6.24 -19.90
C LEU A 25 10.99 -7.00 -21.00
N ASP A 26 12.21 -6.55 -21.30
CA ASP A 26 13.19 -7.32 -22.05
C ASP A 26 13.94 -8.28 -21.12
N ALA A 27 14.72 -9.20 -21.70
CA ALA A 27 15.53 -10.12 -20.92
C ALA A 27 16.59 -9.37 -20.10
N GLY A 28 16.74 -9.73 -18.82
CA GLY A 28 17.63 -9.07 -17.88
C GLY A 28 16.95 -8.84 -16.51
N ASP A 29 17.64 -8.09 -15.66
CA ASP A 29 17.14 -7.71 -14.35
C ASP A 29 16.49 -6.32 -14.43
N THR A 30 15.27 -6.20 -13.91
CA THR A 30 14.52 -4.93 -13.79
C THR A 30 14.11 -4.73 -12.34
N TYR A 31 14.28 -3.50 -11.85
CA TYR A 31 14.01 -3.13 -10.46
C TYR A 31 12.91 -2.07 -10.43
N PHE A 32 11.97 -2.23 -9.52
CA PHE A 32 10.86 -1.31 -9.29
C PHE A 32 10.82 -0.90 -7.83
N ILE A 33 10.61 0.38 -7.59
CA ILE A 33 10.36 0.95 -6.26
C ILE A 33 9.11 1.83 -6.33
N CYS A 34 8.40 1.96 -5.20
CA CYS A 34 7.44 3.05 -5.05
C CYS A 34 8.18 4.32 -4.65
N LEU A 35 7.85 5.44 -5.29
CA LEU A 35 8.44 6.76 -5.00
C LEU A 35 7.72 7.52 -3.88
N GLU A 36 6.62 6.97 -3.37
CA GLU A 36 5.91 7.56 -2.23
C GLU A 36 6.71 7.33 -0.96
N ASP A 37 6.95 8.41 -0.21
CA ASP A 37 7.89 8.56 0.90
C ASP A 37 8.39 7.24 1.53
N ASP A 38 7.55 6.61 2.35
CA ASP A 38 7.95 5.48 3.18
C ASP A 38 7.61 4.11 2.56
N HIS A 39 6.97 4.08 1.38
CA HIS A 39 6.45 2.84 0.82
C HIS A 39 7.58 1.88 0.41
N CYS A 40 8.64 2.38 -0.23
CA CYS A 40 9.73 1.52 -0.68
C CYS A 40 10.50 0.90 0.50
N VAL A 41 10.80 1.70 1.53
CA VAL A 41 11.51 1.24 2.74
C VAL A 41 10.63 0.33 3.60
N GLN A 42 9.31 0.48 3.53
CA GLN A 42 8.33 -0.48 4.07
C GLN A 42 8.18 -1.76 3.21
N GLY A 43 8.92 -1.87 2.11
CA GLY A 43 8.99 -3.09 1.30
C GLY A 43 8.15 -3.08 0.02
N GLN A 44 7.61 -1.93 -0.39
CA GLN A 44 7.00 -1.77 -1.72
C GLN A 44 8.08 -1.59 -2.79
N GLN A 45 8.79 -2.67 -3.05
CA GLN A 45 9.83 -2.79 -4.05
C GLN A 45 9.80 -4.19 -4.68
N LEU A 46 10.20 -4.31 -5.93
CA LEU A 46 10.17 -5.56 -6.69
C LEU A 46 11.38 -5.67 -7.61
N ALA A 47 12.12 -6.77 -7.46
CA ALA A 47 13.14 -7.19 -8.42
C ALA A 47 12.57 -8.27 -9.34
N VAL A 48 12.67 -8.06 -10.65
CA VAL A 48 12.22 -9.00 -11.67
C VAL A 48 13.40 -9.42 -12.53
N LYS A 49 13.60 -10.72 -12.68
CA LYS A 49 14.58 -11.30 -13.61
C LYS A 49 13.85 -11.95 -14.77
N ALA A 50 13.86 -11.30 -15.94
CA ALA A 50 13.28 -11.81 -17.16
C ALA A 50 14.32 -12.61 -17.96
N SER A 51 13.92 -13.77 -18.50
CA SER A 51 14.78 -14.62 -19.34
C SER A 51 14.27 -14.64 -20.78
N ALA A 52 15.17 -14.58 -21.76
CA ALA A 52 14.83 -14.63 -23.19
C ALA A 52 14.28 -16.00 -23.64
N THR A 53 14.50 -17.05 -22.84
CA THR A 53 14.11 -18.42 -23.16
C THR A 53 13.42 -19.04 -21.95
N GLY A 54 12.10 -19.12 -21.99
CA GLY A 54 11.29 -19.69 -20.92
C GLY A 54 9.82 -19.30 -21.06
N SER A 55 8.93 -20.23 -20.72
CA SER A 55 7.50 -19.94 -20.55
C SER A 55 7.32 -18.91 -19.41
N PRO A 56 6.28 -18.05 -19.47
CA PRO A 56 6.06 -17.04 -18.43
C PRO A 56 6.01 -17.73 -17.07
N THR A 57 6.92 -17.32 -16.17
CA THR A 57 6.87 -17.79 -14.78
C THR A 57 5.77 -17.01 -14.08
N SER A 58 4.99 -17.65 -13.21
CA SER A 58 3.96 -16.95 -12.43
C SER A 58 4.62 -15.82 -11.62
N SER A 59 4.12 -14.59 -11.79
CA SER A 59 4.55 -13.46 -10.99
C SER A 59 4.28 -13.75 -9.50
N PRO A 60 5.21 -13.44 -8.58
CA PRO A 60 4.92 -13.54 -7.17
C PRO A 60 3.69 -12.69 -6.84
N SER A 61 2.74 -13.27 -6.10
CA SER A 61 1.60 -12.50 -5.59
C SER A 61 2.11 -11.41 -4.66
N PRO A 62 1.57 -10.18 -4.70
CA PRO A 62 1.93 -9.14 -3.74
C PRO A 62 1.78 -9.71 -2.33
N ARG A 63 2.79 -9.52 -1.47
CA ARG A 63 2.64 -9.82 -0.04
C ARG A 63 1.52 -8.93 0.49
N GLN A 64 0.40 -9.55 0.86
CA GLN A 64 -0.62 -8.86 1.63
C GLN A 64 -0.04 -8.60 3.02
N PHE A 65 0.22 -7.33 3.35
CA PHE A 65 0.38 -6.95 4.74
C PHE A 65 -0.98 -7.17 5.42
N ALA A 66 -1.01 -8.07 6.39
CA ALA A 66 -2.20 -8.40 7.17
C ALA A 66 -2.53 -7.28 8.16
N ASN A 67 -2.96 -6.12 7.65
CA ASN A 67 -3.53 -5.05 8.46
C ASN A 67 -5.00 -4.84 8.03
N GLY A 68 -5.77 -5.91 8.00
CA GLY A 68 -7.23 -5.88 7.97
C GLY A 68 -7.76 -6.50 9.27
N PRO A 69 -8.82 -5.96 9.90
CA PRO A 69 -9.45 -6.65 11.02
C PRO A 69 -9.87 -8.05 10.55
N SER A 70 -9.47 -9.07 11.30
CA SER A 70 -9.88 -10.45 11.04
C SER A 70 -11.41 -10.53 11.14
N SER A 71 -12.10 -10.53 10.01
CA SER A 71 -13.53 -10.85 9.96
C SER A 71 -13.67 -12.37 10.11
N SER A 72 -13.79 -12.83 11.36
CA SER A 72 -14.25 -14.19 11.63
C SER A 72 -15.71 -14.30 11.21
N ASN A 73 -15.98 -15.01 10.11
CA ASN A 73 -17.34 -15.36 9.71
C ASN A 73 -17.88 -16.47 10.64
N THR A 74 -18.33 -16.09 11.83
CA THR A 74 -19.22 -16.92 12.63
C THR A 74 -20.66 -16.55 12.27
N PRO A 75 -21.54 -17.52 11.93
CA PRO A 75 -22.94 -17.21 11.65
C PRO A 75 -23.61 -16.53 12.85
N PRO A 76 -24.45 -15.49 12.64
CA PRO A 76 -25.14 -14.83 13.74
C PRO A 76 -26.16 -15.77 14.40
N PRO A 77 -26.28 -15.77 15.73
CA PRO A 77 -27.40 -16.43 16.42
C PRO A 77 -28.73 -15.73 16.08
N PRO A 78 -29.87 -16.43 16.20
CA PRO A 78 -31.19 -15.89 15.86
C PRO A 78 -31.55 -14.66 16.74
N PRO A 79 -32.40 -13.74 16.23
CA PRO A 79 -32.70 -12.51 16.93
C PRO A 79 -33.59 -12.76 18.15
N GLU A 80 -33.03 -12.61 19.36
CA GLU A 80 -33.84 -12.38 20.55
C GLU A 80 -34.16 -10.88 20.65
N GLN A 81 -35.46 -10.59 20.64
CA GLN A 81 -35.97 -9.24 20.88
C GLN A 81 -35.72 -8.88 22.35
N SER A 82 -34.90 -7.87 22.60
CA SER A 82 -34.88 -7.19 23.90
C SER A 82 -34.80 -5.68 23.69
N PHE A 83 -35.89 -5.01 24.06
CA PHE A 83 -35.98 -3.55 24.07
C PHE A 83 -35.26 -3.02 25.30
N ALA A 84 -34.18 -2.27 25.10
CA ALA A 84 -33.68 -1.34 26.11
C ALA A 84 -32.97 -0.16 25.44
N ALA A 85 -33.69 0.96 25.34
CA ALA A 85 -33.14 2.23 24.91
C ALA A 85 -32.11 2.75 25.92
N ARG A 86 -30.93 3.17 25.45
CA ARG A 86 -30.10 4.17 26.13
C ARG A 86 -29.42 5.08 25.10
N VAL A 87 -29.94 6.31 25.04
CA VAL A 87 -29.31 7.45 24.37
C VAL A 87 -28.15 7.93 25.23
N VAL A 88 -26.95 8.03 24.67
CA VAL A 88 -25.87 8.87 25.22
C VAL A 88 -25.21 9.61 24.07
N ASN A 89 -25.58 10.89 23.91
CA ASN A 89 -24.86 11.85 23.10
C ASN A 89 -23.51 12.14 23.77
N ILE A 90 -22.39 11.95 23.06
CA ILE A 90 -21.13 12.59 23.45
C ILE A 90 -20.48 13.19 22.21
N SER A 91 -20.67 14.50 22.06
CA SER A 91 -19.81 15.35 21.26
C SER A 91 -18.41 15.37 21.88
N PHE A 92 -17.38 15.11 21.07
CA PHE A 92 -16.02 15.50 21.39
C PHE A 92 -15.49 16.40 20.27
N ILE A 93 -15.51 17.70 20.55
CA ILE A 93 -14.71 18.71 19.86
C ILE A 93 -13.30 18.60 20.45
N VAL A 94 -12.28 18.37 19.63
CA VAL A 94 -10.89 18.68 19.98
C VAL A 94 -10.24 19.41 18.81
N SER A 95 -10.00 20.69 19.04
CA SER A 95 -9.20 21.62 18.25
C SER A 95 -7.69 21.41 18.45
N MET A 96 -6.86 21.81 17.47
CA MET A 96 -5.45 22.29 17.51
C MET A 96 -4.64 21.63 16.36
N SER A 97 -4.09 22.33 15.36
CA SER A 97 -3.47 23.65 15.40
C SER A 97 -3.52 24.36 14.05
N LEU A 98 -3.81 25.66 14.11
CA LEU A 98 -3.61 26.64 13.05
C LEU A 98 -2.11 26.88 12.89
N VAL A 99 -1.50 26.46 11.78
CA VAL A 99 -0.16 26.94 11.41
C VAL A 99 -0.34 28.22 10.60
N ILE A 100 -0.16 29.36 11.27
CA ILE A 100 0.07 30.64 10.60
C ILE A 100 1.53 30.62 10.16
N ALA A 101 1.78 30.64 8.85
CA ALA A 101 3.08 30.97 8.31
C ALA A 101 2.91 31.79 7.03
N ASN A 102 2.63 33.09 7.21
CA ASN A 102 2.84 34.13 6.20
C ASN A 102 3.52 35.30 6.90
N PHE A 103 4.81 35.53 6.64
CA PHE A 103 5.60 36.78 6.65
C PHE A 103 7.04 36.33 6.28
N PHE A 104 7.64 36.56 5.10
CA PHE A 104 7.56 37.62 4.09
C PHE A 104 7.39 37.06 2.67
#